data_AF-A0A7J3A369-F1
#
_entry.id   AF-A0A7J3A369-F1
#
_cell.length_a   1.000
_cell.length_b   1.000
_cell.length_c   1.000
_cell.angle_alpha   90.00
_cell.angle_beta   90.00
_cell.angle_gamma   90.00
#
_symmetry.space_group_name_H-M   'P 1'
#
loop_
_entity.id
_entity.type
_entity.pdbx_description
1 polymer ?
#
loop_
_entity_poly.entity_id
_entity_poly.type
_entity_poly.pdbx_seq_one_letter_code
_entity_poly.pdbx_strand_id
1 'polypeptide(L)'
;MKRGRDYTIEVEPLGEGDANPRKFTHKATASNENVTVAVGVTAGRYKVTLLEDGKPPERLSGNPQVIEIPGITAVIFNLDWVKYEPVNLDVIIDAPRKVFVPQGEDEAFDVKIHIQLPKNASENVEIIEINEGMIKLEGNLPNRDITCYTHGTGFTLHPGQRALAVTCTVEVKGTGSPGTKYELKVVVPRGTIVGKGLISGLEGYVNKDGVSNTIIIQIRK
;
A
#
# COMPACT_ATOMS: atom_id res chain seq x y z
N MET A 1 15.13 10.49 -15.63
CA MET A 1 14.13 10.21 -16.69
C MET A 1 14.10 8.71 -17.04
N LYS A 2 13.04 8.19 -17.67
CA LYS A 2 12.90 6.80 -18.14
C LYS A 2 13.21 6.72 -19.63
N ARG A 3 14.10 5.82 -20.04
CA ARG A 3 14.50 5.65 -21.44
C ARG A 3 13.28 5.47 -22.35
N GLY A 4 13.27 6.18 -23.47
CA GLY A 4 12.27 6.06 -24.53
C GLY A 4 11.01 6.90 -24.34
N ARG A 5 10.79 7.47 -23.15
CA ARG A 5 9.66 8.37 -22.87
C ARG A 5 9.96 9.81 -23.29
N ASP A 6 8.91 10.53 -23.67
CA ASP A 6 8.96 11.94 -24.01
C ASP A 6 8.66 12.78 -22.76
N TYR A 7 9.52 13.75 -22.49
CA TYR A 7 9.37 14.68 -21.39
C TYR A 7 9.17 16.08 -21.93
N THR A 8 8.05 16.71 -21.58
CA THR A 8 7.69 18.04 -22.07
C THR A 8 7.62 19.01 -20.89
N ILE A 9 8.36 20.11 -20.99
CA ILE A 9 8.20 21.27 -20.11
C ILE A 9 7.31 22.27 -20.83
N GLU A 10 6.24 22.70 -20.17
CA GLU A 10 5.33 23.76 -20.62
C GLU A 10 5.42 24.94 -19.65
N VAL A 11 5.65 26.13 -20.19
CA VAL A 11 5.77 27.39 -19.45
C VAL A 11 4.62 28.30 -19.89
N GLU A 12 3.64 28.45 -19.01
CA GLU A 12 2.44 29.25 -19.23
C GLU A 12 2.53 30.56 -18.43
N PRO A 13 2.59 31.73 -19.07
CA PRO A 13 2.49 33.01 -18.37
C PRO A 13 1.10 33.19 -17.76
N LEU A 14 1.04 33.61 -16.49
CA LEU A 14 -0.21 33.85 -15.76
C LEU A 14 -0.60 35.34 -15.74
N GLY A 15 -0.28 36.07 -16.81
CA GLY A 15 -0.46 37.52 -16.92
C GLY A 15 0.26 38.08 -18.14
N GLU A 16 0.79 39.30 -18.04
CA GLU A 16 1.48 39.98 -19.15
C GLU A 16 2.90 39.46 -19.44
N GLY A 17 3.38 38.48 -18.67
CA GLY A 17 4.70 37.88 -18.93
C GLY A 17 4.75 37.15 -20.27
N ASP A 18 5.94 37.06 -20.86
CA ASP A 18 6.20 36.22 -22.02
C ASP A 18 7.33 35.21 -21.75
N ALA A 19 7.32 34.11 -22.49
CA ALA A 19 8.29 33.03 -22.38
C ALA A 19 8.61 32.47 -23.77
N ASN A 20 9.89 32.23 -24.06
CA ASN A 20 10.35 31.60 -25.29
C ASN A 20 11.55 30.68 -25.03
N PRO A 21 11.45 29.36 -25.33
CA PRO A 21 10.25 28.67 -25.80
C PRO A 21 9.21 28.47 -24.68
N ARG A 22 7.91 28.52 -25.01
CA ARG A 22 6.83 28.12 -24.08
C ARG A 22 6.73 26.62 -23.88
N LYS A 23 7.30 25.84 -24.79
CA LYS A 23 7.26 24.38 -24.77
C LYS A 23 8.57 23.81 -25.25
N PHE A 24 9.12 22.87 -24.51
CA PHE A 24 10.30 22.11 -24.89
C PHE A 24 10.03 20.63 -24.63
N THR A 25 10.28 19.79 -25.62
CA THR A 25 10.11 18.33 -25.52
C THR A 25 11.44 17.64 -25.76
N HIS A 26 11.78 16.71 -24.87
CA HIS A 26 12.98 15.87 -24.94
C HIS A 26 12.63 14.40 -24.85
N LYS A 27 13.16 13.60 -25.77
CA LYS A 27 13.03 12.14 -25.73
C LYS A 27 14.21 11.55 -24.98
N ALA A 28 13.94 10.91 -23.84
CA ALA A 28 14.99 10.33 -23.01
C ALA A 28 15.71 9.19 -23.75
N THR A 29 17.03 9.32 -23.89
CA THR A 29 17.89 8.36 -24.61
C THR A 29 18.45 7.29 -23.67
N ALA A 30 18.55 7.60 -22.38
CA ALA A 30 18.98 6.68 -21.32
C ALA A 30 18.06 6.76 -20.09
N SER A 31 18.04 5.67 -19.30
CA SER A 31 17.41 5.70 -17.97
C SER A 31 18.31 6.48 -17.02
N ASN A 32 17.72 7.25 -16.10
CA ASN A 32 18.42 8.17 -15.19
C ASN A 32 19.17 9.33 -15.89
N GLU A 33 18.81 9.64 -17.13
CA GLU A 33 19.24 10.88 -17.79
C GLU A 33 18.72 12.10 -17.02
N ASN A 34 19.57 13.13 -16.93
CA ASN A 34 19.27 14.44 -16.37
C ASN A 34 19.39 15.49 -17.47
N VAL A 35 18.38 16.35 -17.61
CA VAL A 35 18.34 17.41 -18.61
C VAL A 35 18.06 18.73 -17.91
N THR A 36 18.86 19.74 -18.22
CA THR A 36 18.63 21.13 -17.79
C THR A 36 18.10 21.92 -18.98
N VAL A 37 16.97 22.60 -18.79
CA VAL A 37 16.33 23.44 -19.81
C VAL A 37 16.34 24.88 -19.33
N ALA A 38 16.85 25.78 -20.14
CA ALA A 38 16.78 27.22 -19.91
C ALA A 38 15.74 27.85 -20.84
N VAL A 39 14.85 28.67 -20.28
CA VAL A 39 13.79 29.37 -21.02
C VAL A 39 13.97 30.87 -20.81
N GLY A 40 13.97 31.63 -21.89
CA GLY A 40 13.99 33.09 -21.82
C GLY A 40 12.61 33.60 -21.44
N VAL A 41 12.52 34.45 -20.42
CA VAL A 41 11.26 34.96 -19.87
C VAL A 41 11.39 36.43 -19.50
N THR A 42 10.28 37.16 -19.54
CA THR A 42 10.18 38.50 -18.93
C THR A 42 9.93 38.40 -17.42
N ALA A 43 9.92 39.53 -16.73
CA ALA A 43 9.42 39.56 -15.35
C ALA A 43 7.92 39.18 -15.34
N GLY A 44 7.48 38.44 -14.33
CA GLY A 44 6.09 37.99 -14.21
C GLY A 44 5.91 36.68 -13.46
N ARG A 45 4.67 36.18 -13.47
CA ARG A 45 4.30 34.89 -12.86
C ARG A 45 4.08 33.85 -13.94
N TYR A 46 4.61 32.65 -13.72
CA TYR A 46 4.56 31.56 -14.69
C TYR A 46 4.12 30.28 -14.00
N LYS A 47 3.28 29.51 -14.67
CA LYS A 47 2.97 28.13 -14.32
C LYS A 47 3.84 27.22 -15.18
N VAL A 48 4.68 26.45 -14.53
CA VAL A 48 5.56 25.49 -15.18
C VAL A 48 5.05 24.08 -14.93
N THR A 49 4.83 23.35 -16.02
CA THR A 49 4.31 21.98 -15.99
C THR A 49 5.31 21.05 -16.65
N LEU A 50 5.69 19.97 -15.97
CA LEU A 50 6.38 18.84 -16.57
C LEU A 50 5.36 17.76 -16.93
N LEU A 51 5.48 17.20 -18.12
CA LEU A 51 4.70 16.07 -18.63
C LEU A 51 5.65 14.92 -19.01
N GLU A 52 5.29 13.69 -18.68
CA GLU A 52 5.89 12.44 -19.18
C GLU A 52 4.86 11.76 -20.10
N ASP A 53 5.20 11.56 -21.37
CA ASP A 53 4.31 11.05 -22.44
C ASP A 53 2.96 11.79 -22.51
N GLY A 54 3.01 13.12 -22.36
CA GLY A 54 1.84 13.99 -22.44
C GLY A 54 0.96 14.02 -21.17
N LYS A 55 1.34 13.33 -20.10
CA LYS A 55 0.62 13.34 -18.81
C LYS A 55 1.51 13.86 -17.69
N PRO A 56 0.97 14.49 -16.64
CA PRO A 56 1.76 14.84 -15.46
C PRO A 56 2.44 13.59 -14.87
N PRO A 57 3.74 13.62 -14.55
CA PRO A 57 4.42 12.49 -13.95
C PRO A 57 3.84 12.18 -12.57
N GLU A 58 3.48 10.92 -12.34
CA GLU A 58 2.88 10.45 -11.07
C GLU A 58 3.79 10.61 -9.84
N ARG A 59 5.10 10.85 -10.05
CA ARG A 59 6.13 10.86 -9.01
C ARG A 59 6.68 12.26 -8.67
N LEU A 60 6.07 13.34 -9.15
CA LEU A 60 6.54 14.70 -8.89
C LEU A 60 5.60 15.48 -7.98
N SER A 61 6.14 15.95 -6.85
CA SER A 61 5.44 16.89 -5.98
C SER A 61 5.52 18.29 -6.57
N GLY A 62 4.49 19.10 -6.35
CA GLY A 62 4.49 20.50 -6.77
C GLY A 62 4.47 20.72 -8.29
N ASN A 63 4.10 19.72 -9.09
CA ASN A 63 3.88 19.84 -10.52
C ASN A 63 2.36 19.91 -10.83
N PRO A 64 1.84 20.98 -11.47
CA PRO A 64 2.56 22.16 -11.96
C PRO A 64 2.99 23.10 -10.83
N GLN A 65 4.09 23.82 -11.04
CA GLN A 65 4.61 24.80 -10.10
C GLN A 65 4.30 26.22 -10.58
N VAL A 66 3.91 27.11 -9.66
CA VAL A 66 3.82 28.53 -9.96
C VAL A 66 5.07 29.23 -9.43
N ILE A 67 5.79 29.91 -10.33
CA ILE A 67 7.00 30.67 -10.02
C ILE A 67 6.77 32.15 -10.31
N GLU A 68 7.42 33.01 -9.54
CA GLU A 68 7.42 34.45 -9.74
C GLU A 68 8.86 34.89 -10.06
N ILE A 69 9.00 35.65 -11.13
CA ILE A 69 10.28 36.13 -11.64
C ILE A 69 10.30 37.65 -11.47
N PRO A 70 11.01 38.17 -10.46
CA PRO A 70 10.96 39.59 -10.11
C PRO A 70 11.77 40.50 -11.05
N GLY A 71 12.53 39.96 -12.02
CA GLY A 71 13.38 40.75 -12.94
C GLY A 71 14.53 39.95 -13.56
N ILE A 72 15.65 40.62 -13.89
CA ILE A 72 16.88 40.07 -14.53
C ILE A 72 17.60 39.08 -13.58
N THR A 73 16.95 37.97 -13.28
CA THR A 73 17.45 36.92 -12.38
C THR A 73 17.02 35.57 -12.91
N ALA A 74 17.91 34.58 -12.88
CA ALA A 74 17.54 33.19 -13.12
C ALA A 74 16.90 32.61 -11.85
N VAL A 75 15.73 31.98 -11.99
CA VAL A 75 15.10 31.20 -10.92
C VAL A 75 15.28 29.73 -11.26
N ILE A 76 15.97 28.99 -10.39
CA ILE A 76 16.06 27.53 -10.48
C ILE A 76 14.88 26.98 -9.67
N PHE A 77 14.02 26.21 -10.32
CA PHE A 77 12.99 25.45 -9.65
C PHE A 77 13.29 23.96 -9.84
N ASN A 78 13.22 23.21 -8.74
CA ASN A 78 13.38 21.76 -8.74
C ASN A 78 12.00 21.15 -8.54
N LEU A 79 11.62 20.24 -9.44
CA LEU A 79 10.48 19.37 -9.20
C LEU A 79 10.96 18.20 -8.35
N ASP A 80 10.69 18.28 -7.05
CA ASP A 80 11.09 17.25 -6.11
C ASP A 80 10.29 15.97 -6.36
N TRP A 81 11.00 14.84 -6.37
CA TRP A 81 10.37 13.54 -6.38
C TRP A 81 9.55 13.36 -5.11
N VAL A 82 8.29 12.95 -5.26
CA VAL A 82 7.49 12.48 -4.12
C VAL A 82 8.25 11.31 -3.51
N LYS A 83 8.70 11.48 -2.28
CA LYS A 83 9.31 10.40 -1.52
C LYS A 83 8.19 9.42 -1.15
N TYR A 84 8.20 8.26 -1.78
CA TYR A 84 7.37 7.13 -1.36
C TYR A 84 8.12 6.37 -0.27
N GLU A 85 7.44 6.10 0.84
CA GLU A 85 7.97 5.29 1.93
C GLU A 85 6.99 4.15 2.20
N PRO A 86 7.45 2.89 2.23
CA PRO A 86 6.60 1.78 2.58
C PRO A 86 6.02 1.96 3.99
N VAL A 87 4.70 1.85 4.10
CA VAL A 87 4.00 1.78 5.39
C VAL A 87 3.61 0.36 5.67
N ASN A 88 3.54 -0.01 6.95
CA ASN A 88 3.07 -1.34 7.31
C ASN A 88 1.58 -1.49 6.99
N LEU A 89 1.18 -2.68 6.52
CA LEU A 89 -0.22 -3.06 6.38
C LEU A 89 -0.79 -3.37 7.78
N ASP A 90 -2.02 -2.92 8.02
CA ASP A 90 -2.76 -3.28 9.22
C ASP A 90 -3.41 -4.65 9.02
N VAL A 91 -3.35 -5.50 10.04
CA VAL A 91 -4.04 -6.78 10.05
C VAL A 91 -5.20 -6.70 11.04
N ILE A 92 -6.36 -7.15 10.59
CA ILE A 92 -7.59 -7.19 11.37
C ILE A 92 -8.09 -8.62 11.33
N ILE A 93 -8.12 -9.27 12.50
CA ILE A 93 -8.63 -10.63 12.65
C ILE A 93 -10.08 -10.55 13.12
N ASP A 94 -11.01 -11.04 12.29
CA ASP A 94 -12.41 -11.18 12.60
C ASP A 94 -12.71 -12.64 12.91
N ALA A 95 -13.06 -12.93 14.15
CA ALA A 95 -13.32 -14.27 14.65
C ALA A 95 -14.29 -14.22 15.83
N PRO A 96 -15.06 -15.29 16.08
CA PRO A 96 -15.87 -15.39 17.29
C PRO A 96 -14.96 -15.29 18.53
N ARG A 97 -15.35 -14.47 19.51
CA ARG A 97 -14.61 -14.37 20.78
C ARG A 97 -14.87 -15.55 21.70
N LYS A 98 -16.03 -16.19 21.54
CA LYS A 98 -16.48 -17.32 22.33
C LYS A 98 -17.15 -18.34 21.40
N VAL A 99 -16.77 -19.61 21.54
CA VAL A 99 -17.37 -20.73 20.82
C VAL A 99 -17.82 -21.77 21.85
N PHE A 100 -19.04 -22.28 21.67
CA PHE A 100 -19.59 -23.35 22.50
C PHE A 100 -19.68 -24.61 21.66
N VAL A 101 -19.07 -25.69 22.13
CA VAL A 101 -19.07 -26.98 21.45
C VAL A 101 -19.93 -27.94 22.27
N PRO A 102 -21.12 -28.33 21.79
CA PRO A 102 -21.97 -29.26 22.52
C PRO A 102 -21.30 -30.62 22.72
N GLN A 103 -21.66 -31.32 23.80
CA GLN A 103 -21.10 -32.64 24.07
C GLN A 103 -21.54 -33.63 22.99
N GLY A 104 -20.57 -34.26 22.33
CA GLY A 104 -20.83 -35.26 21.29
C GLY A 104 -21.13 -34.70 19.90
N GLU A 105 -21.10 -33.37 19.73
CA GLU A 105 -21.26 -32.70 18.44
C GLU A 105 -19.99 -31.93 18.09
N ASP A 106 -19.59 -32.00 16.83
CA ASP A 106 -18.46 -31.23 16.31
C ASP A 106 -18.94 -29.82 15.92
N GLU A 107 -18.09 -28.81 16.15
CA GLU A 107 -18.40 -27.42 15.85
C GLU A 107 -17.30 -26.83 14.95
N ALA A 108 -17.70 -26.05 13.96
CA ALA A 108 -16.79 -25.37 13.04
C ALA A 108 -17.02 -23.85 13.07
N PHE A 109 -15.95 -23.08 13.06
CA PHE A 109 -16.03 -21.62 12.95
C PHE A 109 -14.90 -21.04 12.13
N ASP A 110 -15.17 -19.87 11.54
CA ASP A 110 -14.22 -19.16 10.71
C ASP A 110 -13.45 -18.08 11.48
N VAL A 111 -12.18 -17.95 11.11
CA VAL A 111 -11.28 -16.85 11.43
C VAL A 111 -10.92 -16.15 10.13
N LYS A 112 -11.41 -14.92 9.95
CA LYS A 112 -11.19 -14.10 8.76
C LYS A 112 -10.09 -13.08 9.01
N ILE A 113 -9.02 -13.15 8.24
CA ILE A 113 -7.90 -12.23 8.33
C ILE A 113 -8.03 -11.21 7.21
N HIS A 114 -8.30 -9.98 7.61
CA HIS A 114 -8.35 -8.84 6.71
C HIS A 114 -7.06 -8.06 6.78
N ILE A 115 -6.73 -7.44 5.66
CA ILE A 115 -5.66 -6.45 5.57
C ILE A 115 -6.22 -5.11 5.20
N GLN A 116 -5.57 -4.07 5.69
CA GLN A 116 -5.92 -2.70 5.38
C GLN A 116 -4.65 -1.90 5.08
N LEU A 117 -4.69 -1.13 4.00
CA LEU A 117 -3.67 -0.13 3.74
C LEU A 117 -3.98 1.11 4.59
N PRO A 118 -3.05 1.64 5.38
CA PRO A 118 -3.29 2.85 6.16
C PRO A 118 -3.75 4.04 5.31
N LYS A 119 -4.62 4.89 5.86
CA LYS A 119 -5.15 6.07 5.14
C LYS A 119 -4.06 7.08 4.75
N ASN A 120 -2.94 7.09 5.47
CA ASN A 120 -1.79 7.96 5.22
C ASN A 120 -0.76 7.34 4.26
N ALA A 121 -1.04 6.18 3.66
CA ALA A 121 -0.18 5.63 2.61
C ALA A 121 -0.12 6.63 1.43
N SER A 122 1.09 6.84 0.90
CA SER A 122 1.33 7.81 -0.17
C SER A 122 1.01 7.27 -1.56
N GLU A 123 0.76 5.97 -1.70
CA GLU A 123 0.38 5.32 -2.95
C GLU A 123 -0.55 4.12 -2.73
N ASN A 124 -1.13 3.64 -3.82
CA ASN A 124 -1.80 2.35 -3.88
C ASN A 124 -0.78 1.20 -3.84
N VAL A 125 -1.18 0.08 -3.27
CA VAL A 125 -0.31 -1.09 -3.07
C VAL A 125 -0.95 -2.32 -3.69
N GLU A 126 -0.21 -3.02 -4.54
CA GLU A 126 -0.58 -4.36 -5.01
C GLU A 126 -0.11 -5.40 -4.00
N ILE A 127 -0.98 -6.32 -3.61
CA ILE A 127 -0.61 -7.44 -2.72
C ILE A 127 -0.01 -8.54 -3.58
N ILE A 128 1.27 -8.79 -3.42
CA ILE A 128 2.02 -9.71 -4.29
C ILE A 128 2.22 -11.09 -3.67
N GLU A 129 2.20 -11.18 -2.33
CA GLU A 129 2.40 -12.43 -1.62
C GLU A 129 1.54 -12.50 -0.35
N ILE A 130 0.93 -13.67 -0.12
CA ILE A 130 0.32 -14.05 1.14
C ILE A 130 0.78 -15.47 1.48
N ASN A 131 1.57 -15.62 2.55
CA ASN A 131 2.09 -16.90 3.00
C ASN A 131 1.25 -17.43 4.17
N GLU A 132 0.14 -18.10 3.86
CA GLU A 132 -0.76 -18.68 4.87
C GLU A 132 -0.06 -19.66 5.83
N GLY A 133 1.02 -20.32 5.41
CA GLY A 133 1.83 -21.22 6.26
C GLY A 133 2.56 -20.51 7.40
N MET A 134 2.68 -19.18 7.36
CA MET A 134 3.22 -18.40 8.47
C MET A 134 2.19 -18.08 9.56
N ILE A 135 0.89 -18.25 9.28
CA ILE A 135 -0.17 -17.99 10.26
C ILE A 135 -0.10 -19.06 11.35
N LYS A 136 0.06 -18.63 12.59
CA LYS A 136 0.18 -19.55 13.74
C LYS A 136 -1.13 -19.61 14.50
N LEU A 137 -1.58 -20.82 14.79
CA LEU A 137 -2.74 -21.10 15.62
C LEU A 137 -2.26 -21.86 16.86
N GLU A 138 -1.93 -21.08 17.89
CA GLU A 138 -1.36 -21.52 19.16
C GLU A 138 -2.48 -21.76 20.18
N GLY A 139 -2.32 -22.67 21.12
CA GLY A 139 -3.35 -22.89 22.15
C GLY A 139 -3.43 -24.32 22.65
N ASN A 140 -4.17 -24.49 23.74
CA ASN A 140 -4.31 -25.76 24.45
C ASN A 140 -5.51 -26.59 23.97
N LEU A 141 -6.09 -26.27 22.82
CA LEU A 141 -7.28 -26.95 22.27
C LEU A 141 -6.90 -28.33 21.67
N PRO A 142 -7.29 -29.46 22.28
CA PRO A 142 -7.00 -30.78 21.74
C PRO A 142 -7.95 -31.15 20.59
N ASN A 143 -7.51 -32.04 19.70
CA ASN A 143 -8.32 -32.63 18.62
C ASN A 143 -9.02 -31.57 17.74
N ARG A 144 -8.22 -30.68 17.15
CA ARG A 144 -8.67 -29.65 16.21
C ARG A 144 -8.12 -29.92 14.83
N ASP A 145 -8.94 -29.68 13.83
CA ASP A 145 -8.54 -29.65 12.43
C ASP A 145 -8.62 -28.19 11.95
N ILE A 146 -7.60 -27.72 11.23
CA ILE A 146 -7.49 -26.33 10.82
C ILE A 146 -7.16 -26.32 9.33
N THR A 147 -7.97 -25.60 8.56
CA THR A 147 -7.73 -25.38 7.14
C THR A 147 -7.76 -23.89 6.86
N CYS A 148 -6.67 -23.36 6.31
CA CYS A 148 -6.60 -21.96 5.87
C CYS A 148 -6.58 -21.91 4.35
N TYR A 149 -7.24 -20.91 3.78
CA TYR A 149 -7.20 -20.61 2.35
C TYR A 149 -7.03 -19.11 2.10
N THR A 150 -6.17 -18.80 1.14
CA THR A 150 -5.96 -17.46 0.61
C THR A 150 -7.03 -17.09 -0.42
N HIS A 151 -7.46 -15.83 -0.40
CA HIS A 151 -8.42 -15.27 -1.38
C HIS A 151 -7.72 -14.75 -2.65
N GLY A 152 -6.46 -15.14 -2.89
CA GLY A 152 -5.64 -14.74 -4.03
C GLY A 152 -4.72 -13.55 -3.78
N THR A 153 -3.81 -13.31 -4.71
CA THR A 153 -2.88 -12.16 -4.77
C THR A 153 -3.11 -11.36 -6.06
N GLY A 154 -2.40 -10.25 -6.26
CA GLY A 154 -2.50 -9.37 -7.44
C GLY A 154 -3.61 -8.32 -7.36
N PHE A 155 -4.36 -8.26 -6.26
CA PHE A 155 -5.34 -7.19 -6.05
C PHE A 155 -4.68 -5.94 -5.49
N THR A 156 -5.28 -4.78 -5.81
CA THR A 156 -4.80 -3.46 -5.38
C THR A 156 -5.58 -2.97 -4.17
N LEU A 157 -4.86 -2.42 -3.20
CA LEU A 157 -5.41 -1.65 -2.08
C LEU A 157 -5.15 -0.16 -2.30
N HIS A 158 -6.22 0.63 -2.20
CA HIS A 158 -6.17 2.08 -2.08
C HIS A 158 -5.95 2.50 -0.61
N PRO A 159 -5.35 3.68 -0.34
CA PRO A 159 -5.19 4.17 1.02
C PRO A 159 -6.51 4.17 1.80
N GLY A 160 -6.52 3.50 2.96
CA GLY A 160 -7.71 3.32 3.81
C GLY A 160 -8.62 2.14 3.43
N GLN A 161 -8.35 1.45 2.31
CA GLN A 161 -9.14 0.31 1.88
C GLN A 161 -8.76 -0.95 2.66
N ARG A 162 -9.79 -1.76 2.96
CA ARG A 162 -9.68 -3.07 3.58
C ARG A 162 -10.07 -4.16 2.59
N ALA A 163 -9.38 -5.29 2.62
CA ALA A 163 -9.71 -6.51 1.87
C ALA A 163 -9.63 -7.75 2.77
N LEU A 164 -10.33 -8.81 2.39
CA LEU A 164 -10.19 -10.13 3.01
C LEU A 164 -9.01 -10.86 2.33
N ALA A 165 -8.03 -11.28 3.12
CA ALA A 165 -6.81 -11.92 2.60
C ALA A 165 -6.84 -13.43 2.78
N VAL A 166 -7.19 -13.89 3.99
CA VAL A 166 -7.19 -15.31 4.35
C VAL A 166 -8.44 -15.63 5.16
N THR A 167 -8.95 -16.84 4.99
CA THR A 167 -9.95 -17.41 5.91
C THR A 167 -9.44 -18.75 6.39
N CYS A 168 -9.45 -18.94 7.71
CA CYS A 168 -9.10 -20.19 8.35
C CYS A 168 -10.35 -20.75 9.03
N THR A 169 -10.76 -21.95 8.64
CA THR A 169 -11.82 -22.69 9.30
C THR A 169 -11.21 -23.59 10.36
N VAL A 170 -11.72 -23.49 11.58
CA VAL A 170 -11.30 -24.28 12.74
C VAL A 170 -12.43 -25.23 13.10
N GLU A 171 -12.15 -26.52 12.99
CA GLU A 171 -13.06 -27.58 13.39
C GLU A 171 -12.64 -28.14 14.75
N VAL A 172 -13.59 -28.19 15.67
CA VAL A 172 -13.37 -28.64 17.05
C VAL A 172 -14.25 -29.84 17.32
N LYS A 173 -13.62 -30.98 17.65
CA LYS A 173 -14.35 -32.21 17.92
C LYS A 173 -15.10 -32.14 19.25
N GLY A 174 -16.33 -32.64 19.30
CA GLY A 174 -17.18 -32.72 20.51
C GLY A 174 -16.69 -33.70 21.58
N THR A 175 -15.56 -34.37 21.34
CA THR A 175 -14.91 -35.26 22.30
C THR A 175 -14.10 -34.46 23.33
N GLY A 176 -14.51 -34.50 24.60
CA GLY A 176 -13.85 -33.78 25.70
C GLY A 176 -14.68 -33.75 26.99
N SER A 177 -14.08 -33.25 28.06
CA SER A 177 -14.76 -33.11 29.36
C SER A 177 -15.68 -31.87 29.35
N PRO A 178 -16.99 -32.03 29.63
CA PRO A 178 -17.92 -30.92 29.70
C PRO A 178 -17.46 -29.84 30.69
N GLY A 179 -17.64 -28.57 30.33
CA GLY A 179 -17.26 -27.42 31.14
C GLY A 179 -15.80 -26.99 31.04
N THR A 180 -14.97 -27.68 30.25
CA THR A 180 -13.57 -27.31 30.05
C THR A 180 -13.44 -26.06 29.18
N LYS A 181 -12.58 -25.13 29.59
CA LYS A 181 -12.26 -23.92 28.84
C LYS A 181 -10.91 -24.09 28.12
N TYR A 182 -10.91 -23.79 26.83
CA TYR A 182 -9.72 -23.76 26.00
C TYR A 182 -9.51 -22.37 25.43
N GLU A 183 -8.28 -22.07 25.07
CA GLU A 183 -7.90 -20.84 24.39
C GLU A 183 -7.21 -21.17 23.08
N LEU A 184 -7.66 -20.53 22.01
CA LEU A 184 -7.01 -20.54 20.71
C LEU A 184 -6.52 -19.12 20.39
N LYS A 185 -5.22 -18.98 20.21
CA LYS A 185 -4.53 -17.76 19.85
C LYS A 185 -4.16 -17.81 18.38
N VAL A 186 -4.78 -16.93 17.59
CA VAL A 186 -4.42 -16.71 16.18
C VAL A 186 -3.31 -15.68 16.15
N VAL A 187 -2.23 -15.91 15.41
CA VAL A 187 -1.12 -14.96 15.23
C VAL A 187 -0.82 -14.83 13.74
N VAL A 188 -0.74 -13.60 13.26
CA VAL A 188 -0.29 -13.27 11.90
C VAL A 188 1.07 -12.57 11.98
N PRO A 189 2.20 -13.31 11.86
CA PRO A 189 3.53 -12.72 11.95
C PRO A 189 3.80 -11.69 10.86
N ARG A 190 4.67 -10.71 11.11
CA ARG A 190 5.18 -9.80 10.07
C ARG A 190 5.75 -10.57 8.87
N GLY A 191 5.49 -10.05 7.68
CA GLY A 191 5.94 -10.64 6.43
C GLY A 191 5.07 -11.78 5.92
N THR A 192 4.02 -12.17 6.66
CA THR A 192 2.98 -13.09 6.16
C THR A 192 2.30 -12.51 4.92
N ILE A 193 2.16 -11.18 4.86
CA ILE A 193 1.52 -10.47 3.76
C ILE A 193 2.46 -9.38 3.27
N VAL A 194 2.75 -9.39 1.97
CA VAL A 194 3.69 -8.49 1.31
C VAL A 194 3.02 -7.81 0.13
N GLY A 195 3.19 -6.49 0.06
CA GLY A 195 2.75 -5.67 -1.04
C GLY A 195 3.88 -4.87 -1.68
N LYS A 196 3.57 -4.34 -2.87
CA LYS A 196 4.42 -3.51 -3.70
C LYS A 196 3.70 -2.23 -4.09
N GLY A 197 4.37 -1.09 -3.94
CA GLY A 197 3.83 0.19 -4.37
C GLY A 197 3.63 0.22 -5.89
N LEU A 198 2.42 0.55 -6.35
CA LEU A 198 2.12 0.57 -7.79
C LEU A 198 2.87 1.67 -8.53
N ILE A 199 3.06 2.81 -7.87
CA ILE A 199 3.72 3.95 -8.49
C ILE A 199 5.22 3.81 -8.28
N SER A 200 5.70 3.60 -7.06
CA SER A 200 7.12 3.59 -6.71
C SER A 200 7.83 2.30 -7.13
N GLY A 201 7.11 1.18 -7.19
CA GLY A 201 7.67 -0.16 -7.35
C GLY A 201 8.39 -0.67 -6.10
N LEU A 202 8.34 0.07 -4.98
CA LEU A 202 9.00 -0.32 -3.73
C LEU A 202 8.28 -1.52 -3.13
N GLU A 203 9.07 -2.52 -2.75
CA GLU A 203 8.67 -3.60 -1.86
C GLU A 203 8.87 -3.15 -0.41
N GLY A 204 8.21 -3.82 0.53
CA GLY A 204 8.30 -3.50 1.96
C GLY A 204 6.99 -3.03 2.60
N TYR A 205 5.90 -3.01 1.84
CA TYR A 205 4.55 -2.90 2.39
C TYR A 205 4.16 -4.24 3.03
N VAL A 206 4.66 -4.48 4.24
CA VAL A 206 4.43 -5.73 4.97
C VAL A 206 3.47 -5.52 6.12
N ASN A 207 2.74 -6.55 6.50
CA ASN A 207 1.96 -6.45 7.74
C ASN A 207 2.86 -6.18 8.96
N LYS A 208 2.40 -5.29 9.86
CA LYS A 208 3.15 -4.94 11.07
C LYS A 208 3.22 -6.12 12.05
N ASP A 209 4.22 -6.19 12.93
CA ASP A 209 4.10 -6.99 14.15
C ASP A 209 3.26 -6.23 15.20
N GLY A 210 2.38 -6.92 15.94
CA GLY A 210 1.65 -6.27 17.03
C GLY A 210 0.47 -7.07 17.60
N VAL A 211 -0.07 -6.57 18.72
CA VAL A 211 -1.22 -7.14 19.44
C VAL A 211 -2.48 -7.19 18.55
N SER A 212 -2.63 -6.25 17.61
CA SER A 212 -3.71 -6.26 16.61
C SER A 212 -3.72 -7.49 15.71
N ASN A 213 -2.58 -8.17 15.59
CA ASN A 213 -2.42 -9.39 14.79
C ASN A 213 -2.59 -10.64 15.63
N THR A 214 -3.12 -10.50 16.84
CA THR A 214 -3.40 -11.61 17.73
C THR A 214 -4.80 -11.51 18.29
N ILE A 215 -5.56 -12.61 18.21
CA ILE A 215 -6.84 -12.73 18.92
C ILE A 215 -6.86 -14.02 19.72
N ILE A 216 -7.45 -13.96 20.92
CA ILE A 216 -7.69 -15.12 21.77
C ILE A 216 -9.18 -15.44 21.68
N ILE A 217 -9.47 -16.69 21.30
CA ILE A 217 -10.81 -17.25 21.18
C ILE A 217 -11.00 -18.20 22.35
N GLN A 218 -12.04 -17.94 23.16
CA GLN A 218 -12.39 -18.81 24.27
C GLN A 218 -13.34 -19.90 23.79
N ILE A 219 -12.98 -21.16 23.99
CA ILE A 219 -13.78 -22.31 23.56
C ILE A 219 -14.25 -23.04 24.81
N ARG A 220 -15.55 -23.30 24.89
CA ARG A 220 -16.16 -24.05 25.98
C ARG A 220 -16.78 -25.32 25.42
N LYS A 221 -16.32 -26.46 25.92
CA LYS A 221 -17.00 -27.75 25.77
C LYS A 221 -17.96 -27.98 26.92
#